data_AF-A0A9I9E7S2-F1
#
_entry.id   AF-A0A9I9E7S2-F1
#
_cell.length_a   1.000
_cell.length_b   1.000
_cell.length_c   1.000
_cell.angle_alpha   90.00
_cell.angle_beta   90.00
_cell.angle_gamma   90.00
#
_symmetry.space_group_name_H-M   'P 1'
#
loop_
_entity.id
_entity.type
_entity.pdbx_description
1 polymer ?
#
loop_
_entity_poly.entity_id
_entity_poly.type
_entity_poly.pdbx_seq_one_letter_code
_entity_poly.pdbx_strand_id
1 'polypeptide(L)'
;MRRILNRVVGRSFRSSGFKRLVQSSFTRLQSLTDHRRRRYSEDLNDVLSLLQDGLHKLALSRCEQMIKHQNLLDAYGLIEGYLNLLMERIQLLGRARECPDELKEAASSVVFAASRWKDFTELGDIKSIFTSQFGKEFTAPAVELRNNNRIIQKLSTKKPDMKSKMNLLKLIASDKGIVVQLNDQVCNFL
;
A
#
# COMPACT_ATOMS: atom_id res chain seq x y z
N MET A 1 39.18 -33.09 -12.39
CA MET A 1 37.96 -32.47 -11.80
C MET A 1 38.02 -30.93 -11.91
N ARG A 2 37.66 -30.34 -13.05
CA ARG A 2 37.54 -28.87 -13.22
C ARG A 2 36.36 -28.51 -14.13
N ARG A 3 35.16 -28.99 -13.78
CA ARG A 3 33.93 -28.78 -14.57
C ARG A 3 32.71 -28.37 -13.73
N ILE A 4 32.90 -27.82 -12.53
CA ILE A 4 31.79 -27.37 -11.66
C ILE A 4 32.11 -26.03 -10.99
N LEU A 5 32.45 -25.01 -11.76
CA LEU A 5 32.48 -23.64 -11.21
C LEU A 5 31.98 -22.56 -12.18
N ASN A 6 31.09 -22.93 -13.11
CA ASN A 6 30.44 -21.98 -14.02
C ASN A 6 28.93 -22.28 -14.09
N ARG A 7 28.19 -22.08 -12.99
CA ARG A 7 26.72 -22.13 -13.07
C ARG A 7 25.93 -21.38 -11.98
N VAL A 8 26.50 -20.35 -11.36
CA VAL A 8 25.71 -19.36 -10.58
C VAL A 8 26.29 -17.97 -10.78
N VAL A 9 26.48 -17.56 -12.04
CA VAL A 9 26.52 -16.13 -12.36
C VAL A 9 25.07 -15.75 -12.61
N GLY A 10 24.40 -15.33 -11.54
CA GLY A 10 23.05 -14.77 -11.60
C GLY A 10 23.00 -13.68 -12.67
N ARG A 11 21.88 -13.59 -13.39
CA ARG A 11 21.66 -12.54 -14.38
C ARG A 11 22.00 -11.19 -13.74
N SER A 12 22.93 -10.45 -14.35
CA SER A 12 23.28 -9.12 -13.87
C SER A 12 22.05 -8.22 -13.84
N PHE A 13 21.93 -7.40 -12.79
CA PHE A 13 20.88 -6.39 -12.68
C PHE A 13 20.89 -5.48 -13.91
N ARG A 14 19.77 -5.49 -14.66
CA ARG A 14 19.63 -4.66 -15.87
C ARG A 14 18.93 -3.37 -15.52
N SER A 15 19.72 -2.31 -15.33
CA SER A 15 19.21 -0.97 -14.99
C SER A 15 18.13 -0.48 -15.95
N SER A 16 18.28 -0.67 -17.26
CA SER A 16 17.27 -0.28 -18.24
C SER A 16 15.94 -1.04 -18.08
N GLY A 17 16.01 -2.35 -17.80
CA GLY A 17 14.84 -3.18 -17.54
C GLY A 17 14.11 -2.76 -16.26
N PHE A 18 14.86 -2.51 -15.19
CA PHE A 18 14.30 -2.02 -13.93
C PHE A 18 13.63 -0.65 -14.08
N LYS A 19 14.27 0.31 -14.79
CA LYS A 19 13.67 1.63 -15.07
C LYS A 19 12.32 1.51 -15.77
N ARG A 20 12.25 0.71 -16.84
CA ARG A 20 11.01 0.50 -17.60
C ARG A 20 9.92 -0.11 -16.72
N LEU A 21 10.29 -1.06 -15.86
CA LEU A 21 9.35 -1.71 -14.96
C LEU A 21 8.80 -0.75 -13.89
N VAL A 22 9.66 0.10 -13.32
CA VAL A 22 9.22 1.12 -12.37
C VAL A 22 8.34 2.18 -13.05
N GLN A 23 8.66 2.59 -14.29
CA GLN A 23 7.78 3.47 -15.07
C GLN A 23 6.40 2.85 -15.31
N SER A 24 6.33 1.56 -15.66
CA SER A 24 5.05 0.82 -15.74
C SER A 24 4.31 0.83 -14.41
N SER A 25 5.04 0.67 -13.30
CA SER A 25 4.48 0.70 -11.95
C SER A 25 3.85 2.05 -11.60
N PHE A 26 4.43 3.18 -12.07
CA PHE A 26 3.83 4.50 -11.88
C PHE A 26 2.50 4.64 -12.63
N THR A 27 2.44 4.20 -13.89
CA THR A 27 1.17 4.19 -14.65
C THR A 27 0.10 3.35 -13.95
N ARG A 28 0.48 2.18 -13.42
CA ARG A 28 -0.42 1.31 -12.67
C ARG A 28 -0.89 1.96 -11.36
N LEU A 29 0.02 2.59 -10.60
CA LEU A 29 -0.30 3.33 -9.38
C LEU A 29 -1.27 4.48 -9.64
N GLN A 30 -1.07 5.23 -10.71
CA GLN A 30 -1.97 6.32 -11.09
C GLN A 30 -3.39 5.78 -11.34
N SER A 31 -3.53 4.73 -12.16
CA SER A 31 -4.82 4.10 -12.43
C SER A 31 -5.51 3.58 -11.16
N LEU A 32 -4.75 2.92 -10.28
CA LEU A 32 -5.26 2.41 -8.99
C LEU A 32 -5.68 3.56 -8.07
N THR A 33 -4.91 4.63 -8.03
CA THR A 33 -5.19 5.84 -7.24
C THR A 33 -6.47 6.51 -7.72
N ASP A 34 -6.62 6.72 -9.03
CA ASP A 34 -7.80 7.33 -9.62
C ASP A 34 -9.06 6.49 -9.40
N HIS A 35 -8.94 5.16 -9.48
CA HIS A 35 -10.05 4.26 -9.15
C HIS A 35 -10.44 4.38 -7.68
N ARG A 36 -9.47 4.39 -6.75
CA ARG A 36 -9.76 4.48 -5.32
C ARG A 36 -10.29 5.84 -4.89
N ARG A 37 -9.84 6.94 -5.50
CA ARG A 37 -10.40 8.28 -5.29
C ARG A 37 -11.86 8.35 -5.72
N ARG A 38 -12.20 7.74 -6.86
CA ARG A 38 -13.61 7.63 -7.30
C ARG A 38 -14.47 6.89 -6.28
N ARG A 39 -14.03 5.72 -5.82
CA ARG A 39 -14.75 4.96 -4.77
C ARG A 39 -14.91 5.74 -3.47
N TYR A 40 -13.88 6.46 -3.04
CA TYR A 40 -13.96 7.33 -1.87
C TYR A 40 -15.03 8.43 -2.05
N SER A 41 -15.08 9.05 -3.22
CA SER A 41 -16.08 10.08 -3.53
C SER A 41 -17.50 9.52 -3.61
N GLU A 42 -17.67 8.32 -4.14
CA GLU A 42 -18.96 7.61 -4.15
C GLU A 42 -19.44 7.32 -2.72
N ASP A 43 -18.58 6.73 -1.87
CA ASP A 43 -18.94 6.46 -0.48
C ASP A 43 -19.23 7.75 0.32
N LEU A 44 -18.55 8.86 0.01
CA LEU A 44 -18.85 10.16 0.62
C LEU A 44 -20.29 10.61 0.29
N ASN A 45 -20.69 10.51 -0.97
CA ASN A 45 -22.04 10.85 -1.39
C ASN A 45 -23.08 9.93 -0.74
N ASP A 46 -22.79 8.62 -0.64
CA ASP A 46 -23.62 7.66 0.07
C ASP A 46 -23.77 8.04 1.55
N VAL A 47 -22.69 8.41 2.24
CA VAL A 47 -22.74 8.87 3.65
C VAL A 47 -23.67 10.06 3.80
N LEU A 48 -23.58 11.05 2.89
CA LEU A 48 -24.41 12.24 2.95
C LEU A 48 -25.90 11.92 2.76
N SER A 49 -26.25 11.09 1.77
CA SER A 49 -27.63 10.63 1.56
C SER A 49 -28.14 9.87 2.78
N LEU A 50 -27.36 8.92 3.30
CA LEU A 50 -27.76 8.11 4.46
C LEU A 50 -27.94 8.96 5.73
N LEU A 51 -27.17 10.02 5.89
CA LEU A 51 -27.33 10.96 7.00
C LEU A 51 -28.62 11.78 6.88
N GLN A 52 -28.99 12.20 5.67
CA GLN A 52 -30.27 12.89 5.41
C GLN A 52 -31.47 11.99 5.69
N ASP A 53 -31.35 10.70 5.37
CA ASP A 53 -32.39 9.70 5.62
C ASP A 53 -32.44 9.21 7.10
N GLY A 54 -31.57 9.72 7.97
CA GLY A 54 -31.46 9.30 9.37
C GLY A 54 -30.86 7.90 9.57
N LEU A 55 -30.30 7.28 8.52
CA LEU A 55 -29.75 5.93 8.51
C LEU A 55 -28.30 5.89 9.04
N HIS A 56 -28.10 6.41 10.26
CA HIS A 56 -26.76 6.64 10.82
C HIS A 56 -25.88 5.38 10.94
N LYS A 57 -26.46 4.20 11.17
CA LYS A 57 -25.70 2.93 11.23
C LYS A 57 -25.10 2.57 9.87
N LEU A 58 -25.84 2.78 8.79
CA LEU A 58 -25.34 2.52 7.44
C LEU A 58 -24.29 3.57 7.04
N ALA A 59 -24.50 4.84 7.39
CA ALA A 59 -23.52 5.90 7.18
C ALA A 59 -22.19 5.59 7.90
N LEU A 60 -22.25 5.04 9.11
CA LEU A 60 -21.07 4.63 9.86
C LEU A 60 -20.33 3.44 9.20
N SER A 61 -21.07 2.49 8.62
CA SER A 61 -20.50 1.40 7.82
C SER A 61 -19.79 1.92 6.57
N ARG A 62 -20.36 2.93 5.90
CA ARG A 62 -19.72 3.61 4.77
C ARG A 62 -18.45 4.36 5.16
N CYS A 63 -18.44 5.04 6.31
CA CYS A 63 -17.22 5.64 6.87
C CYS A 63 -16.11 4.59 7.07
N GLU A 64 -16.44 3.35 7.42
CA GLU A 64 -15.46 2.26 7.50
C GLU A 64 -14.77 2.01 6.15
N GLN A 65 -15.55 1.99 5.05
CA GLN A 65 -15.03 1.79 3.70
C GLN A 65 -14.19 2.98 3.25
N MET A 66 -14.65 4.22 3.53
CA MET A 66 -13.88 5.43 3.25
C MET A 66 -12.51 5.43 3.92
N ILE A 67 -12.43 5.03 5.20
CA ILE A 67 -11.14 4.90 5.92
C ILE A 67 -10.25 3.85 5.25
N LYS A 68 -10.80 2.71 4.81
CA LYS A 68 -10.03 1.70 4.07
C LYS A 68 -9.53 2.23 2.73
N HIS A 69 -10.35 2.99 2.00
CA HIS A 69 -9.96 3.64 0.77
C HIS A 69 -8.84 4.66 0.98
N GLN A 70 -8.93 5.49 2.02
CA GLN A 70 -7.88 6.44 2.37
C GLN A 70 -6.57 5.74 2.76
N ASN A 71 -6.63 4.69 3.59
CA ASN A 71 -5.44 3.92 3.95
C ASN A 71 -4.75 3.31 2.72
N LEU A 72 -5.52 2.85 1.74
CA LEU A 72 -4.97 2.31 0.51
C LEU A 72 -4.34 3.39 -0.38
N LEU A 73 -4.95 4.58 -0.46
CA LEU A 73 -4.38 5.74 -1.14
C LEU A 73 -3.04 6.16 -0.51
N ASP A 74 -2.97 6.21 0.81
CA ASP A 74 -1.74 6.51 1.54
C ASP A 74 -0.66 5.45 1.28
N ALA A 75 -1.05 4.17 1.20
CA ALA A 75 -0.14 3.08 0.87
C ALA A 75 0.42 3.20 -0.56
N TYR A 76 -0.42 3.60 -1.53
CA TYR A 76 0.04 3.87 -2.90
C TYR A 76 1.07 4.99 -2.94
N GLY A 77 0.84 6.10 -2.22
CA GLY A 77 1.80 7.21 -2.14
C GLY A 77 3.13 6.81 -1.51
N LEU A 78 3.12 5.95 -0.47
CA LEU A 78 4.35 5.41 0.11
C LEU A 78 5.14 4.57 -0.92
N ILE A 79 4.45 3.69 -1.65
CA ILE A 79 5.09 2.83 -2.65
C ILE A 79 5.63 3.64 -3.83
N GLU A 80 4.90 4.66 -4.28
CA GLU A 80 5.40 5.61 -5.28
C GLU A 80 6.71 6.29 -4.82
N GLY A 81 6.75 6.77 -3.58
CA GLY A 81 7.97 7.36 -3.00
C GLY A 81 9.14 6.38 -2.94
N TYR A 82 8.89 5.14 -2.53
CA TYR A 82 9.93 4.10 -2.49
C TYR A 82 10.43 3.72 -3.89
N LEU A 83 9.53 3.62 -4.87
CA LEU A 83 9.90 3.36 -6.27
C LEU A 83 10.75 4.48 -6.87
N ASN A 84 10.43 5.75 -6.55
CA ASN A 84 11.26 6.90 -6.93
C ASN A 84 12.66 6.82 -6.33
N LEU A 85 12.78 6.58 -5.02
CA LEU A 85 14.08 6.42 -4.35
C LEU A 85 14.94 5.31 -4.98
N LEU A 86 14.33 4.15 -5.25
CA LEU A 86 15.01 3.02 -5.89
C LEU A 86 15.45 3.35 -7.32
N MET A 87 14.65 4.12 -8.07
CA MET A 87 15.01 4.57 -9.41
C MET A 87 16.18 5.57 -9.37
N GLU A 88 16.18 6.52 -8.44
CA GLU A 88 17.26 7.49 -8.25
C GLU A 88 18.59 6.80 -7.86
N ARG A 89 18.51 5.74 -7.04
CA ARG A 89 19.68 4.99 -6.55
C ARG A 89 19.96 3.70 -7.34
N ILE A 90 19.52 3.65 -8.59
CA ILE A 90 19.61 2.44 -9.42
C ILE A 90 21.03 1.91 -9.64
N GLN A 91 22.03 2.80 -9.72
CA GLN A 91 23.43 2.41 -9.87
C GLN A 91 23.94 1.68 -8.62
N LEU A 92 23.50 2.12 -7.44
CA LEU A 92 23.86 1.48 -6.18
C LEU A 92 23.20 0.09 -6.07
N LEU A 93 21.91 -0.01 -6.42
CA LEU A 93 21.18 -1.29 -6.49
C LEU A 93 21.87 -2.32 -7.38
N GLY A 94 22.35 -1.90 -8.56
CA GLY A 94 22.94 -2.81 -9.53
C GLY A 94 24.34 -3.31 -9.21
N ARG A 95 25.10 -2.56 -8.39
CA ARG A 95 26.49 -2.90 -8.01
C ARG A 95 26.58 -3.69 -6.71
N ALA A 96 25.62 -3.49 -5.80
CA ALA A 96 25.65 -4.09 -4.48
C ALA A 96 25.23 -5.57 -4.53
N ARG A 97 26.02 -6.43 -3.86
CA ARG A 97 25.71 -7.86 -3.69
C ARG A 97 24.60 -8.08 -2.66
N GLU A 98 24.52 -7.20 -1.67
CA GLU A 98 23.48 -7.16 -0.64
C GLU A 98 22.69 -5.86 -0.78
N CYS A 99 21.45 -5.84 -0.25
CA CYS A 99 20.64 -4.63 -0.31
C CYS A 99 21.28 -3.54 0.57
N PRO A 100 21.65 -2.37 0.03
CA PRO A 100 22.23 -1.28 0.80
C PRO A 100 21.30 -0.82 1.92
N ASP A 101 21.84 -0.49 3.09
CA ASP A 101 21.03 -0.11 4.26
C ASP A 101 20.10 1.08 3.98
N GLU A 102 20.59 2.08 3.22
CA GLU A 102 19.78 3.25 2.81
C GLU A 102 18.59 2.91 1.91
N LEU A 103 18.62 1.75 1.22
CA LEU A 103 17.55 1.30 0.32
C LEU A 103 16.72 0.17 0.91
N LYS A 104 17.13 -0.37 2.06
CA LYS A 104 16.56 -1.57 2.65
C LYS A 104 15.09 -1.39 3.03
N GLU A 105 14.73 -0.23 3.58
CA GLU A 105 13.33 0.10 3.89
C GLU A 105 12.47 0.12 2.62
N ALA A 106 12.93 0.82 1.58
CA ALA A 106 12.19 0.94 0.33
C ALA A 106 12.05 -0.41 -0.40
N ALA A 107 13.15 -1.14 -0.54
CA ALA A 107 13.16 -2.44 -1.22
C ALA A 107 12.32 -3.48 -0.47
N SER A 108 12.41 -3.54 0.86
CA SER A 108 11.59 -4.46 1.67
C SER A 108 10.11 -4.08 1.64
N SER A 109 9.78 -2.79 1.68
CA SER A 109 8.39 -2.30 1.57
C SER A 109 7.75 -2.65 0.23
N VAL A 110 8.50 -2.51 -0.87
CA VAL A 110 8.04 -2.91 -2.21
C VAL A 110 7.82 -4.42 -2.29
N VAL A 111 8.73 -5.23 -1.74
CA VAL A 111 8.59 -6.70 -1.68
C VAL A 111 7.36 -7.11 -0.86
N PHE A 112 7.09 -6.42 0.24
CA PHE A 112 5.90 -6.63 1.04
C PHE A 112 4.63 -6.27 0.30
N ALA A 113 4.58 -5.07 -0.31
CA ALA A 113 3.42 -4.66 -1.09
C ALA A 113 3.13 -5.64 -2.24
N ALA A 114 4.16 -6.13 -2.91
CA ALA A 114 4.05 -7.18 -3.94
C ALA A 114 3.42 -8.49 -3.43
N SER A 115 3.55 -8.81 -2.13
CA SER A 115 2.92 -10.00 -1.54
C SER A 115 1.44 -9.80 -1.22
N ARG A 116 1.01 -8.54 -1.02
CA ARG A 116 -0.36 -8.17 -0.66
C ARG A 116 -1.22 -7.77 -1.86
N TRP A 117 -0.65 -7.10 -2.85
CA TRP A 117 -1.35 -6.60 -4.03
C TRP A 117 -1.11 -7.49 -5.25
N LYS A 118 -1.82 -8.63 -5.31
CA LYS A 118 -1.68 -9.60 -6.41
C LYS A 118 -2.02 -9.02 -7.79
N ASP A 119 -2.95 -8.06 -7.84
CA ASP A 119 -3.37 -7.40 -9.08
C ASP A 119 -2.40 -6.28 -9.54
N PHE A 120 -1.32 -6.06 -8.79
CA PHE A 120 -0.23 -5.14 -9.13
C PHE A 120 1.01 -5.95 -9.53
N THR A 121 0.92 -6.54 -10.73
CA THR A 121 1.90 -7.50 -11.26
C THR A 121 3.31 -6.96 -11.38
N GLU A 122 3.49 -5.67 -11.66
CA GLU A 122 4.79 -5.04 -11.81
C GLU A 122 5.59 -5.06 -10.49
N LEU A 123 4.93 -4.96 -9.34
CA LEU A 123 5.61 -5.12 -8.05
C LEU A 123 6.09 -6.57 -7.85
N GLY A 124 5.35 -7.55 -8.38
CA GLY A 124 5.76 -8.96 -8.41
C GLY A 124 7.03 -9.17 -9.24
N ASP A 125 7.12 -8.50 -10.38
CA ASP A 125 8.33 -8.50 -11.21
C ASP A 125 9.51 -7.82 -10.50
N ILE A 126 9.26 -6.69 -9.81
CA ILE A 126 10.30 -6.01 -9.01
C ILE A 126 10.80 -6.92 -7.88
N LYS A 127 9.89 -7.59 -7.17
CA LYS A 127 10.24 -8.60 -6.15
C LYS A 127 11.10 -9.72 -6.74
N SER A 128 10.81 -10.16 -7.96
CA SER A 128 11.60 -11.18 -8.65
C SER A 128 13.00 -10.68 -8.99
N ILE A 129 13.14 -9.42 -9.43
CA ILE A 129 14.43 -8.75 -9.63
C ILE A 129 15.22 -8.70 -8.31
N PHE A 130 14.60 -8.26 -7.21
CA PHE A 130 15.28 -8.21 -5.91
C PHE A 130 15.66 -9.58 -5.37
N THR A 131 14.85 -10.61 -5.63
CA THR A 131 15.20 -11.99 -5.28
C THR A 131 16.41 -12.47 -6.07
N SER A 132 16.51 -12.11 -7.36
CA SER A 132 17.67 -12.43 -8.19
C SER A 132 18.92 -11.63 -7.79
N GLN A 133 18.76 -10.37 -7.36
CA GLN A 133 19.88 -9.48 -7.05
C GLN A 133 20.42 -9.67 -5.63
N PHE A 134 19.54 -9.80 -4.63
CA PHE A 134 19.90 -9.85 -3.21
C PHE A 134 19.62 -11.21 -2.54
N GLY A 135 19.03 -12.15 -3.28
CA GLY A 135 18.73 -13.49 -2.78
C GLY A 135 17.42 -13.60 -1.99
N LYS A 136 17.02 -14.85 -1.73
CA LYS A 136 15.82 -15.17 -0.93
C LYS A 136 15.97 -14.83 0.54
N GLU A 137 17.20 -14.81 1.06
CA GLU A 137 17.51 -14.40 2.43
C GLU A 137 17.12 -12.93 2.68
N PHE A 138 17.13 -12.10 1.64
CA PHE A 138 16.58 -10.75 1.71
C PHE A 138 15.05 -10.72 1.52
N THR A 139 14.54 -11.39 0.47
CA THR A 139 13.13 -11.21 0.09
C THR A 139 12.13 -12.00 0.93
N ALA A 140 12.50 -13.16 1.47
CA ALA A 140 11.57 -13.96 2.28
C ALA A 140 11.21 -13.27 3.62
N PRO A 141 12.17 -12.73 4.41
CA PRO A 141 11.82 -11.94 5.60
C PRO A 141 11.04 -10.66 5.26
N ALA A 142 11.32 -10.04 4.11
CA ALA A 142 10.61 -8.85 3.66
C ALA A 142 9.15 -9.12 3.25
N VAL A 143 8.78 -10.35 2.89
CA VAL A 143 7.37 -10.73 2.68
C VAL A 143 6.59 -10.74 3.99
N GLU A 144 7.24 -11.16 5.08
CA GLU A 144 6.63 -11.26 6.41
C GLU A 144 6.72 -9.94 7.20
N LEU A 145 7.67 -9.05 6.86
CA LEU A 145 7.90 -7.71 7.42
C LEU A 145 7.52 -7.61 8.91
N ARG A 146 8.37 -8.14 9.79
CA ARG A 146 8.08 -8.20 11.24
C ARG A 146 8.35 -6.90 12.00
N ASN A 147 9.20 -6.02 11.46
CA ASN A 147 9.64 -4.81 12.13
C ASN A 147 9.25 -3.57 11.32
N ASN A 148 8.38 -2.78 11.94
CA ASN A 148 8.14 -1.35 11.75
C ASN A 148 8.22 -0.84 10.31
N ASN A 149 7.06 -0.66 9.67
CA ASN A 149 7.05 0.02 8.40
C ASN A 149 5.69 0.70 8.17
N ARG A 150 5.71 1.98 7.81
CA ARG A 150 4.49 2.82 7.63
C ARG A 150 3.50 2.15 6.68
N ILE A 151 4.00 1.38 5.71
CA ILE A 151 3.20 0.59 4.77
C ILE A 151 2.39 -0.52 5.45
N ILE A 152 2.90 -1.16 6.52
CA ILE A 152 2.20 -2.24 7.24
C ILE A 152 0.96 -1.69 7.94
N GLN A 153 1.09 -0.52 8.57
CA GLN A 153 -0.04 0.13 9.24
C GLN A 153 -1.14 0.47 8.23
N LYS A 154 -0.76 0.96 7.04
CA LYS A 154 -1.70 1.32 5.97
C LYS A 154 -2.30 0.11 5.25
N LEU A 155 -1.55 -0.99 5.13
CA LEU A 155 -2.01 -2.27 4.57
C LEU A 155 -2.61 -3.23 5.60
N SER A 156 -2.77 -2.77 6.84
CA SER A 156 -3.38 -3.56 7.90
C SER A 156 -4.82 -3.91 7.53
N THR A 157 -5.17 -5.19 7.67
CA THR A 157 -6.54 -5.69 7.48
C THR A 157 -7.41 -5.47 8.72
N LYS A 158 -6.86 -4.86 9.79
CA LYS A 158 -7.63 -4.54 11.00
C LYS A 158 -8.76 -3.57 10.65
N LYS A 159 -9.95 -3.86 11.15
CA LYS A 159 -11.09 -2.96 11.01
C LYS A 159 -10.80 -1.64 11.74
N PRO A 160 -11.13 -0.48 11.14
CA PRO A 160 -11.12 0.80 11.84
C PRO A 160 -11.93 0.72 13.13
N ASP A 161 -11.39 1.28 14.20
CA ASP A 161 -12.09 1.34 15.49
C ASP A 161 -13.32 2.28 15.41
N MET A 162 -14.25 2.09 16.34
CA MET A 162 -15.51 2.84 16.36
C MET A 162 -15.29 4.35 16.53
N LYS A 163 -14.26 4.76 17.29
CA LYS A 163 -13.95 6.18 17.51
C LYS A 163 -13.50 6.83 16.20
N SER A 164 -12.65 6.17 15.43
CA SER A 164 -12.20 6.63 14.11
C SER A 164 -13.37 6.78 13.13
N LYS A 165 -14.27 5.80 13.07
CA LYS A 165 -15.48 5.87 12.23
C LYS A 165 -16.41 7.00 12.64
N MET A 166 -16.64 7.16 13.94
CA MET A 166 -17.49 8.22 14.49
C MET A 166 -16.91 9.61 14.24
N ASN A 167 -15.60 9.78 14.40
CA ASN A 167 -14.92 11.05 14.12
C ASN A 167 -15.07 11.46 12.65
N LEU A 168 -14.89 10.52 11.72
CA LEU A 168 -15.09 10.80 10.29
C LEU A 168 -16.56 11.15 9.99
N LEU A 169 -17.52 10.40 10.55
CA LEU A 169 -18.94 10.68 10.34
C LEU A 169 -19.32 12.08 10.86
N LYS A 170 -18.86 12.45 12.06
CA LYS A 170 -19.07 13.78 12.65
C LYS A 170 -18.45 14.88 11.81
N LEU A 171 -17.23 14.67 11.31
CA LEU A 171 -16.55 15.61 10.42
C LEU A 171 -17.37 15.87 9.14
N ILE A 172 -17.79 14.81 8.46
CA ILE A 172 -18.60 14.90 7.22
C ILE A 172 -19.94 15.60 7.50
N ALA A 173 -20.61 15.23 8.58
CA ALA A 173 -21.89 15.82 8.95
C ALA A 173 -21.75 17.32 9.29
N SER A 174 -20.68 17.70 9.99
CA SER A 174 -20.40 19.10 10.34
C SER A 174 -20.12 19.97 9.12
N ASP A 175 -19.41 19.44 8.11
CA ASP A 175 -19.15 20.14 6.83
C ASP A 175 -20.45 20.49 6.09
N LYS A 176 -21.52 19.71 6.30
CA LYS A 176 -22.83 19.87 5.66
C LYS A 176 -23.95 20.36 6.60
N GLY A 177 -23.62 20.72 7.84
CA GLY A 177 -24.61 21.20 8.81
C GLY A 177 -25.64 20.15 9.26
N ILE A 178 -25.34 18.86 9.15
CA ILE A 178 -26.23 17.75 9.55
C ILE A 178 -25.97 17.39 11.02
N VAL A 179 -27.03 17.28 11.83
CA VAL A 179 -26.94 16.83 13.23
C VAL A 179 -26.87 15.30 13.28
N VAL A 180 -25.79 14.74 13.83
CA VAL A 180 -25.65 13.29 14.02
C VAL A 180 -26.22 12.89 15.38
N GLN A 181 -27.37 12.20 15.39
CA GLN A 181 -27.93 11.61 16.60
C GLN A 181 -27.57 10.12 16.68
N LEU A 182 -26.39 9.84 17.20
CA LEU A 182 -26.01 8.47 17.57
C LEU A 182 -25.95 8.40 19.10
N ASN A 183 -26.98 7.81 19.71
CA ASN A 183 -27.00 7.57 21.16
C ASN A 183 -25.82 6.64 21.54
N ASP A 184 -25.10 7.02 22.59
CA ASP A 184 -23.95 6.27 23.14
C ASP A 184 -24.29 4.81 23.49
N GLN A 185 -25.57 4.46 23.64
CA GLN A 185 -26.03 3.10 23.90
C GLN A 185 -25.84 2.12 22.73
N VAL A 186 -25.68 2.60 21.48
CA VAL A 186 -25.38 1.73 20.33
C VAL A 186 -23.90 1.29 20.31
N CYS A 187 -23.04 1.99 21.05
CA CYS A 187 -21.62 1.66 21.17
C CYS A 187 -21.34 0.43 22.06
N ASN A 188 -22.33 -0.06 22.82
CA ASN A 188 -22.15 -1.16 23.78
C ASN A 188 -22.57 -2.54 23.25
N PHE A 189 -23.01 -2.65 21.99
CA PHE A 189 -23.45 -3.93 21.38
C PHE A 189 -22.70 -4.31 20.09
N LEU A 190 -21.52 -3.72 19.84
CA LEU A 190 -20.60 -4.05 18.75
C LEU A 190 -19.15 -4.06 19.26
#